data_AF-A0A518JW37-F1
#
_entry.id   AF-A0A518JW37-F1
#
_cell.length_a   1.000
_cell.length_b   1.000
_cell.length_c   1.000
_cell.angle_alpha   90.00
_cell.angle_beta   90.00
_cell.angle_gamma   90.00
#
_symmetry.space_group_name_H-M   'P 1'
#
loop_
_entity.id
_entity.type
_entity.pdbx_description
1 polymer ?
#
loop_
_entity_poly.entity_id
_entity_poly.type
_entity_poly.pdbx_seq_one_letter_code
_entity_poly.pdbx_strand_id
1 'polypeptide(L)'
;MNRSFCCLVNAMLIWTLAASAVAEDSAATKSTSDTDRLQGTWLADLEPGLQGTLVFDGRGLHYVHVRGDRETVIWKGHFAIDEGVDPKQMDWTPMNPETSKVPPNRAIYRLEGDLLLVIGNSQGPRPTAFFSGGGPQRPKTIIFRRAPSDAEPPKMPLRLDTVPLSPTPRGTGL
;
A
#
# COMPACT_ATOMS: atom_id res chain seq x y z
N MET A 1 44.02 -8.76 -70.22
CA MET A 1 45.16 -8.97 -69.30
C MET A 1 44.55 -9.37 -67.95
N ASN A 2 44.48 -10.67 -67.61
CA ASN A 2 45.47 -11.46 -66.84
C ASN A 2 45.54 -10.99 -65.37
N ARG A 3 45.35 -11.77 -64.28
CA ARG A 3 45.33 -13.21 -63.90
C ARG A 3 44.60 -13.27 -62.52
N SER A 4 43.77 -14.26 -62.13
CA SER A 4 43.99 -15.68 -61.76
C SER A 4 45.06 -15.96 -60.69
N PHE A 5 44.77 -16.95 -59.81
CA PHE A 5 45.50 -17.55 -58.65
C PHE A 5 45.21 -16.93 -57.25
N CYS A 6 45.07 -17.65 -56.12
CA CYS A 6 44.97 -19.08 -55.78
C CYS A 6 44.59 -19.23 -54.28
N CYS A 7 43.86 -20.31 -53.93
CA CYS A 7 43.81 -21.08 -52.67
C CYS A 7 44.14 -20.45 -51.30
N LEU A 8 43.25 -20.71 -50.32
CA LEU A 8 43.52 -21.35 -49.01
C LEU A 8 42.20 -21.31 -48.22
N VAL A 9 41.37 -22.37 -48.26
CA VAL A 9 41.28 -23.41 -47.22
C VAL A 9 41.46 -22.81 -45.82
N ASN A 10 40.37 -22.55 -45.09
CA ASN A 10 40.42 -22.65 -43.65
C ASN A 10 39.05 -22.84 -42.97
N ALA A 11 39.03 -23.92 -42.19
CA ALA A 11 38.32 -24.08 -40.93
C ALA A 11 36.81 -23.80 -40.90
N MET A 12 36.08 -24.88 -41.14
CA MET A 12 34.71 -25.13 -40.68
C MET A 12 34.68 -24.98 -39.14
N LEU A 13 34.29 -23.80 -38.64
CA LEU A 13 34.10 -23.55 -37.21
C LEU A 13 32.71 -24.05 -36.80
N ILE A 14 32.69 -25.24 -36.21
CA ILE A 14 31.49 -25.84 -35.61
C ILE A 14 31.10 -24.96 -34.42
N TRP A 15 30.07 -24.11 -34.60
CA TRP A 15 29.40 -23.43 -33.51
C TRP A 15 28.60 -24.47 -32.72
N THR A 16 29.19 -24.96 -31.65
CA THR A 16 28.50 -25.77 -30.64
C THR A 16 27.42 -24.89 -30.00
N LEU A 17 26.16 -25.13 -30.36
CA LEU A 17 25.01 -24.63 -29.59
C LEU A 17 25.08 -25.27 -28.20
N ALA A 18 25.64 -24.56 -27.23
CA ALA A 18 25.42 -24.85 -25.82
C ALA A 18 23.97 -24.46 -25.52
N ALA A 19 23.05 -25.43 -25.60
CA ALA A 19 21.72 -25.31 -25.04
C ALA A 19 21.87 -25.27 -23.50
N SER A 20 22.11 -24.08 -22.96
CA SER A 20 21.92 -23.81 -21.55
C SER A 20 20.43 -23.97 -21.26
N ALA A 21 20.04 -25.15 -20.82
CA ALA A 21 18.79 -25.35 -20.12
C ALA A 21 18.82 -24.47 -18.87
N VAL A 22 18.32 -23.24 -19.00
CA VAL A 22 17.93 -22.43 -17.87
C VAL A 22 16.77 -23.20 -17.25
N ALA A 23 17.08 -24.01 -16.24
CA ALA A 23 16.09 -24.50 -15.33
C ALA A 23 15.48 -23.25 -14.67
N GLU A 24 14.35 -22.79 -15.20
CA GLU A 24 13.42 -21.97 -14.42
C GLU A 24 13.05 -22.81 -13.21
N ASP A 25 13.79 -22.57 -12.13
CA ASP A 25 13.41 -22.93 -10.78
C ASP A 25 12.12 -22.18 -10.47
N SER A 26 11.01 -22.69 -11.02
CA SER A 26 9.66 -22.45 -10.53
C SER A 26 9.56 -23.18 -9.19
N ALA A 27 10.34 -22.72 -8.22
CA ALA A 27 10.02 -22.90 -6.84
C ALA A 27 8.62 -22.32 -6.69
N ALA A 28 7.64 -23.21 -6.54
CA ALA A 28 6.27 -22.88 -6.20
C ALA A 28 6.30 -22.21 -4.82
N THR A 29 6.64 -20.93 -4.79
CA THR A 29 6.47 -20.05 -3.64
C THR A 29 5.02 -20.19 -3.27
N LYS A 30 4.75 -20.81 -2.12
CA LYS A 30 3.47 -20.70 -1.42
C LYS A 30 3.06 -19.24 -1.53
N SER A 31 2.02 -18.97 -2.30
CA SER A 31 1.57 -17.60 -2.54
C SER A 31 1.19 -17.03 -1.17
N THR A 32 2.06 -16.17 -0.63
CA THR A 32 1.79 -15.45 0.61
C THR A 32 0.49 -14.69 0.42
N SER A 33 -0.44 -14.83 1.38
CA SER A 33 -1.74 -14.16 1.30
C SER A 33 -1.53 -12.64 1.18
N ASP A 34 -2.44 -11.93 0.51
CA ASP A 34 -2.32 -10.46 0.47
C ASP A 34 -2.46 -9.87 1.88
N THR A 35 -3.16 -10.54 2.80
CA THR A 35 -3.21 -10.12 4.22
C THR A 35 -1.82 -10.05 4.83
N ASP A 36 -0.97 -11.06 4.60
CA ASP A 36 0.41 -11.10 5.09
C ASP A 36 1.28 -10.08 4.34
N ARG A 37 1.09 -9.94 3.03
CA ARG A 37 1.86 -9.00 2.20
C ARG A 37 1.53 -7.53 2.51
N LEU A 38 0.31 -7.22 2.94
CA LEU A 38 -0.11 -5.86 3.30
C LEU A 38 0.50 -5.36 4.60
N GLN A 39 1.01 -6.23 5.46
CA GLN A 39 1.54 -5.84 6.76
C GLN A 39 2.68 -4.81 6.65
N GLY A 40 2.76 -3.93 7.64
CA GLY A 40 3.77 -2.89 7.75
C GLY A 40 3.27 -1.49 7.37
N THR A 41 4.21 -0.61 7.04
CA THR A 41 3.96 0.82 6.80
C THR A 41 4.03 1.15 5.32
N TRP A 42 3.11 1.99 4.87
CA TRP A 42 2.91 2.41 3.49
C TRP A 42 2.79 3.93 3.42
N LEU A 43 3.50 4.55 2.47
CA LEU A 43 3.59 6.00 2.32
C LEU A 43 3.03 6.43 0.97
N ALA A 44 2.24 7.49 0.94
CA ALA A 44 1.71 8.09 -0.29
C ALA A 44 1.92 9.60 -0.30
N ASP A 45 2.38 10.14 -1.42
CA ASP A 45 2.37 11.59 -1.66
C ASP A 45 0.99 11.99 -2.15
N LEU A 46 0.23 12.71 -1.33
CA LEU A 46 -1.15 13.06 -1.63
C LEU A 46 -1.22 14.36 -2.44
N GLU A 47 -0.49 15.36 -1.97
CA GLU A 47 -0.34 16.72 -2.49
C GLU A 47 1.01 17.31 -2.03
N PRO A 48 1.50 18.42 -2.61
CA PRO A 48 2.72 19.07 -2.14
C PRO A 48 2.72 19.36 -0.63
N GLY A 49 3.67 18.75 0.08
CA GLY A 49 3.83 18.86 1.53
C GLY A 49 2.78 18.10 2.35
N LEU A 50 1.97 17.23 1.74
CA LEU A 50 1.01 16.36 2.42
C LEU A 50 1.29 14.89 2.09
N GLN A 51 1.70 14.13 3.10
CA GLN A 51 1.93 12.70 2.99
C GLN A 51 0.81 11.93 3.70
N GLY A 52 0.44 10.79 3.14
CA GLY A 52 -0.40 9.79 3.79
C GLY A 52 0.44 8.63 4.29
N THR A 53 0.26 8.24 5.54
CA THR A 53 0.89 7.06 6.14
C THR A 53 -0.17 6.05 6.54
N LEU A 54 -0.15 4.88 5.91
CA LEU A 54 -1.07 3.78 6.13
C LEU A 54 -0.32 2.61 6.76
N VAL A 55 -0.77 2.16 7.92
CA VAL A 55 -0.15 1.05 8.67
C VAL A 55 -1.15 -0.10 8.79
N PHE A 56 -0.71 -1.29 8.41
CA PHE A 56 -1.40 -2.55 8.65
C PHE A 56 -0.63 -3.35 9.70
N ASP A 57 -1.33 -3.77 10.76
CA ASP A 57 -0.78 -4.58 11.85
C ASP A 57 -1.80 -5.64 12.29
N GLY A 58 -1.56 -6.89 11.89
CA GLY A 58 -2.53 -7.97 11.95
C GLY A 58 -3.78 -7.62 11.15
N ARG A 59 -4.89 -7.36 11.86
CA ARG A 59 -6.16 -6.88 11.27
C ARG A 59 -6.41 -5.39 11.51
N GLY A 60 -5.50 -4.71 12.20
CA GLY A 60 -5.56 -3.28 12.45
C GLY A 60 -5.18 -2.46 11.22
N LEU A 61 -5.84 -1.32 11.07
CA LEU A 61 -5.57 -0.32 10.05
C LEU A 61 -5.51 1.06 10.70
N HIS A 62 -4.42 1.78 10.46
CA HIS A 62 -4.25 3.17 10.89
C HIS A 62 -3.78 4.03 9.71
N TYR A 63 -4.59 5.01 9.33
CA TYR A 63 -4.27 5.93 8.24
C TYR A 63 -4.20 7.36 8.77
N VAL A 64 -3.06 8.00 8.59
CA VAL A 64 -2.80 9.37 9.04
C VAL A 64 -2.34 10.24 7.87
N HIS A 65 -2.67 11.52 7.92
CA HIS A 65 -2.09 12.55 7.07
C HIS A 65 -1.04 13.32 7.86
N VAL A 66 0.12 13.53 7.24
CA VAL A 66 1.26 14.25 7.82
C VAL A 66 1.55 15.49 6.98
N ARG A 67 1.59 16.66 7.62
CA ARG A 67 1.97 17.95 7.01
C ARG A 67 2.94 18.66 7.94
N GLY A 68 4.23 18.65 7.62
CA GLY A 68 5.27 19.15 8.50
C GLY A 68 5.36 18.31 9.78
N ASP A 69 5.19 18.95 10.94
CA ASP A 69 5.17 18.33 12.27
C ASP A 69 3.77 17.92 12.74
N ARG A 70 2.73 18.14 11.91
CA ARG A 70 1.34 17.85 12.26
C ARG A 70 0.87 16.54 11.68
N GLU A 71 0.38 15.67 12.55
CA GLU A 71 -0.32 14.44 12.18
C GLU A 71 -1.83 14.59 12.39
N THR A 72 -2.62 14.12 11.43
CA THR A 72 -4.09 14.05 11.52
C THR A 72 -4.54 12.63 11.25
N VAL A 73 -5.22 12.01 12.23
CA VAL A 73 -5.79 10.67 12.05
C VAL A 73 -6.98 10.75 11.12
N ILE A 74 -6.88 10.08 9.97
CA ILE A 74 -7.94 10.00 8.96
C ILE A 74 -8.79 8.76 9.19
N TRP A 75 -8.14 7.66 9.56
CA TRP A 75 -8.81 6.40 9.85
C TRP A 75 -8.10 5.62 10.94
N LYS A 76 -8.88 5.02 11.85
CA LYS A 76 -8.39 4.02 12.80
C LYS A 76 -9.44 2.93 12.97
N GLY A 77 -9.06 1.68 12.73
CA GLY A 77 -9.96 0.56 12.86
C GLY A 77 -9.38 -0.74 12.35
N HIS A 78 -10.21 -1.52 11.67
CA HIS A 78 -9.85 -2.80 11.11
C HIS A 78 -10.02 -2.83 9.61
N PHE A 79 -9.38 -3.79 8.97
CA PHE A 79 -9.61 -4.10 7.57
C PHE A 79 -9.92 -5.58 7.36
N ALA A 80 -10.64 -5.85 6.27
CA ALA A 80 -10.83 -7.18 5.72
C ALA A 80 -10.61 -7.12 4.20
N ILE A 81 -10.11 -8.19 3.61
CA ILE A 81 -9.89 -8.28 2.16
C ILE A 81 -10.61 -9.49 1.57
N ASP A 82 -11.02 -9.34 0.31
CA ASP A 82 -11.45 -10.44 -0.56
C ASP A 82 -10.53 -10.47 -1.79
N GLU A 83 -9.65 -11.47 -1.82
CA GLU A 83 -8.66 -11.70 -2.88
C GLU A 83 -9.24 -12.45 -4.08
N GLY A 84 -10.43 -13.05 -3.93
CA GLY A 84 -11.05 -13.93 -4.93
C GLY A 84 -11.85 -13.21 -6.00
N VAL A 85 -11.92 -11.88 -5.93
CA VAL A 85 -12.69 -11.02 -6.84
C VAL A 85 -11.77 -10.07 -7.60
N ASP A 86 -12.17 -9.66 -8.80
CA ASP A 86 -11.45 -8.70 -9.64
C ASP A 86 -12.33 -7.48 -9.96
N PRO A 87 -11.96 -6.25 -9.57
CA PRO A 87 -10.79 -5.91 -8.74
C PRO A 87 -10.89 -6.44 -7.31
N LYS A 88 -9.74 -6.73 -6.68
CA LYS A 88 -9.67 -7.19 -5.28
C LYS A 88 -10.31 -6.16 -4.35
N GLN A 89 -11.01 -6.63 -3.32
CA GLN A 89 -11.81 -5.77 -2.45
C GLN A 89 -11.20 -5.65 -1.06
N MET A 90 -11.33 -4.46 -0.46
CA MET A 90 -10.88 -4.17 0.90
C MET A 90 -11.95 -3.36 1.62
N ASP A 91 -12.34 -3.76 2.81
CA ASP A 91 -13.31 -3.04 3.64
C ASP A 91 -12.64 -2.53 4.90
N TRP A 92 -12.83 -1.24 5.21
CA TRP A 92 -12.35 -0.65 6.44
C TRP A 92 -13.52 -0.39 7.37
N THR A 93 -13.42 -0.91 8.58
CA THR A 93 -14.43 -0.72 9.62
C THR A 93 -13.81 0.11 10.74
N PRO A 94 -14.45 1.20 11.22
CA PRO A 94 -13.93 1.99 12.32
C PRO A 94 -13.77 1.14 13.58
N MET A 95 -12.80 1.47 14.44
CA MET A 95 -12.54 0.74 15.68
C MET A 95 -13.77 0.63 16.59
N ASN A 96 -14.51 1.73 16.71
CA ASN A 96 -15.73 1.83 17.52
C ASN A 96 -16.90 2.26 16.60
N PRO A 97 -17.59 1.34 15.93
CA PRO A 97 -18.60 1.69 14.93
C PRO A 97 -19.82 2.42 15.51
N GLU A 98 -20.16 2.19 16.78
CA GLU A 98 -21.30 2.84 17.45
C GLU A 98 -21.04 4.32 17.78
N THR A 99 -19.78 4.68 18.04
CA THR A 99 -19.40 6.04 18.46
C THR A 99 -18.65 6.81 17.36
N SER A 100 -18.10 6.10 16.39
CA SER A 100 -17.43 6.70 15.23
C SER A 100 -18.46 7.33 14.30
N LYS A 101 -18.28 8.63 14.03
CA LYS A 101 -19.04 9.33 12.98
C LYS A 101 -18.60 8.94 11.56
N VAL A 102 -17.54 8.13 11.44
CA VAL A 102 -16.98 7.73 10.16
C VAL A 102 -17.65 6.42 9.71
N PRO A 103 -18.44 6.43 8.62
CA PRO A 103 -19.04 5.21 8.09
C PRO A 103 -17.99 4.27 7.50
N PRO A 104 -18.22 2.95 7.45
CA PRO A 104 -17.30 1.99 6.85
C PRO A 104 -16.88 2.39 5.44
N ASN A 105 -15.60 2.21 5.11
CA ASN A 105 -15.05 2.54 3.80
C ASN A 105 -14.98 1.28 2.94
N ARG A 106 -15.70 1.27 1.80
CA ARG A 106 -15.68 0.15 0.85
C ARG A 106 -14.71 0.47 -0.26
N ALA A 107 -13.62 -0.28 -0.34
CA ALA A 107 -12.52 -0.02 -1.26
C ALA A 107 -12.25 -1.18 -2.20
N ILE A 108 -11.57 -0.87 -3.31
CA ILE A 108 -10.85 -1.87 -4.10
C ILE A 108 -9.37 -1.56 -4.00
N TYR A 109 -8.54 -2.60 -4.16
CA TYR A 109 -7.10 -2.46 -4.07
C TYR A 109 -6.36 -3.30 -5.12
N ARG A 110 -5.10 -2.93 -5.34
CA ARG A 110 -4.15 -3.72 -6.13
C ARG A 110 -2.80 -3.70 -5.44
N LEU A 111 -2.19 -4.88 -5.30
CA LEU A 111 -0.91 -5.06 -4.61
C LEU A 111 0.14 -5.66 -5.55
N GLU A 112 1.11 -4.85 -5.96
CA GLU A 112 2.18 -5.19 -6.91
C GLU A 112 3.54 -4.94 -6.27
N GLY A 113 4.17 -5.98 -5.71
CA GLY A 113 5.42 -5.83 -4.95
C GLY A 113 5.26 -4.85 -3.78
N ASP A 114 5.97 -3.72 -3.85
CA ASP A 114 5.95 -2.62 -2.87
C ASP A 114 5.02 -1.46 -3.27
N LEU A 115 4.12 -1.69 -4.24
CA LEU A 115 3.07 -0.75 -4.62
C LEU A 115 1.71 -1.25 -4.18
N LEU A 116 0.97 -0.37 -3.50
CA LEU A 116 -0.41 -0.59 -3.08
C LEU A 116 -1.28 0.54 -3.63
N LEU A 117 -2.17 0.21 -4.55
CA LEU A 117 -3.19 1.13 -5.06
C LEU A 117 -4.47 0.90 -4.26
N VAL A 118 -5.07 1.97 -3.74
CA VAL A 118 -6.35 1.90 -3.02
C VAL A 118 -7.27 3.01 -3.51
N ILE A 119 -8.53 2.67 -3.76
CA ILE A 119 -9.60 3.64 -3.96
C ILE A 119 -10.83 3.17 -3.18
N GLY A 120 -11.40 4.06 -2.37
CA GLY A 120 -12.53 3.74 -1.50
C GLY A 120 -13.61 4.81 -1.52
N ASN A 121 -14.80 4.41 -1.08
CA ASN A 121 -15.93 5.30 -0.85
C ASN A 121 -16.62 4.93 0.47
N SER A 122 -16.83 5.92 1.33
CA SER A 122 -17.46 5.75 2.64
C SER A 122 -18.95 6.11 2.65
N GLN A 123 -19.44 6.80 1.61
CA GLN A 123 -20.84 7.27 1.52
C GLN A 123 -21.60 6.73 0.31
N GLY A 124 -20.98 5.86 -0.49
CA GLY A 124 -21.54 5.39 -1.75
C GLY A 124 -21.18 3.95 -2.08
N PRO A 125 -21.46 3.51 -3.31
CA PRO A 125 -21.11 2.17 -3.76
C PRO A 125 -19.58 2.00 -3.79
N ARG A 126 -19.15 0.74 -3.64
CA ARG A 126 -17.74 0.36 -3.81
C ARG A 126 -17.29 0.76 -5.23
N PRO A 127 -16.13 1.41 -5.40
CA PRO A 127 -15.57 1.66 -6.74
C PRO A 127 -15.37 0.35 -7.51
N THR A 128 -15.52 0.38 -8.83
CA THR A 128 -15.33 -0.78 -9.70
C THR A 128 -14.07 -0.69 -10.56
N ALA A 129 -13.38 0.45 -10.54
CA ALA A 129 -12.14 0.68 -11.27
C ALA A 129 -11.28 1.75 -10.56
N PHE A 130 -9.99 1.77 -10.91
CA PHE A 130 -9.06 2.80 -10.47
C PHE A 130 -9.15 4.02 -11.39
N PHE A 131 -9.16 5.22 -10.81
CA PHE A 131 -9.20 6.48 -11.55
C PHE A 131 -7.99 7.36 -11.21
N SER A 132 -7.41 7.99 -12.23
CA SER A 132 -6.47 9.10 -12.06
C SER A 132 -7.21 10.45 -11.99
N GLY A 133 -6.59 11.46 -11.37
CA GLY A 133 -7.08 12.84 -11.45
C GLY A 133 -8.39 13.12 -10.69
N GLY A 134 -8.46 12.75 -9.41
CA GLY A 134 -9.63 13.01 -8.55
C GLY A 134 -10.11 14.46 -8.56
N GLY A 135 -11.39 14.66 -8.21
CA GLY A 135 -12.04 15.96 -8.09
C GLY A 135 -12.88 16.04 -6.81
N PRO A 136 -13.53 17.17 -6.50
CA PRO A 136 -14.22 17.40 -5.23
C PRO A 136 -15.28 16.33 -4.87
N GLN A 137 -15.81 15.65 -5.89
CA GLN A 137 -16.88 14.65 -5.75
C GLN A 137 -16.48 13.25 -6.23
N ARG A 138 -15.23 13.04 -6.67
CA ARG A 138 -14.79 11.74 -7.21
C ARG A 138 -13.68 11.17 -6.35
N PRO A 139 -13.83 9.92 -5.86
CA PRO A 139 -12.74 9.27 -5.14
C PRO A 139 -11.50 9.19 -6.04
N LYS A 140 -10.34 9.53 -5.48
CA LYS A 140 -9.04 9.47 -6.14
C LYS A 140 -8.35 8.17 -5.75
N THR A 141 -7.70 7.50 -6.70
CA THR A 141 -6.77 6.40 -6.36
C THR A 141 -5.58 6.97 -5.59
N ILE A 142 -5.33 6.42 -4.40
CA ILE A 142 -4.13 6.70 -3.63
C ILE A 142 -3.13 5.60 -3.95
N ILE A 143 -1.92 6.01 -4.32
CA ILE A 143 -0.81 5.11 -4.62
C ILE A 143 0.14 5.16 -3.44
N PHE A 144 0.18 4.07 -2.70
CA PHE A 144 1.11 3.90 -1.61
C PHE A 144 2.34 3.10 -2.06
N ARG A 145 3.48 3.45 -1.49
CA ARG A 145 4.74 2.72 -1.57
C ARG A 145 5.09 2.16 -0.20
N ARG A 146 5.62 0.95 -0.13
CA ARG A 146 6.11 0.42 1.15
C ARG A 146 7.18 1.35 1.73
N ALA A 147 7.09 1.62 3.03
CA ALA A 147 8.16 2.33 3.73
C ALA A 147 9.45 1.48 3.69
N PRO A 148 10.64 2.10 3.61
CA PRO A 148 11.90 1.38 3.78
C PRO A 148 11.89 0.58 5.08
N SER A 149 12.46 -0.62 5.07
CA SER A 149 12.64 -1.49 6.26
C SER A 149 13.22 -0.72 7.46
N ASP A 150 14.12 0.22 7.18
CA ASP A 150 14.86 0.98 8.19
C ASP A 150 14.20 2.32 8.54
N ALA A 151 13.01 2.60 8.00
CA ALA A 151 12.26 3.79 8.35
C ALA A 151 11.78 3.65 9.81
N GLU A 152 12.20 4.58 10.67
CA GLU A 152 11.70 4.66 12.05
C GLU A 152 10.16 4.74 11.98
N PRO A 153 9.43 3.81 12.62
CA PRO A 153 7.97 3.88 12.61
C PRO A 153 7.53 5.25 13.13
N PRO A 154 6.48 5.86 12.55
CA PRO A 154 5.93 7.08 13.11
C PRO A 154 5.68 6.82 14.59
N LYS A 155 6.19 7.71 15.45
CA LYS A 155 5.97 7.63 16.90
C LYS A 155 4.47 7.72 17.12
N MET A 156 3.79 6.59 17.07
CA MET A 156 2.42 6.49 17.53
C MET A 156 2.44 7.10 18.93
N PRO A 157 1.59 8.09 19.22
CA PRO A 157 1.40 8.51 20.60
C PRO A 157 0.77 7.33 21.34
N LEU A 158 1.62 6.41 21.79
CA LEU A 158 1.33 5.39 22.77
C LEU A 158 1.16 6.09 24.11
N ARG A 159 0.11 6.88 24.27
CA ARG A 159 -0.40 7.29 25.59
C ARG A 159 -1.92 7.42 25.56
N LEU A 160 -2.58 6.33 25.92
CA LEU A 160 -3.98 6.33 26.35
C LEU A 160 -4.12 6.86 27.80
N ASP A 161 -3.01 7.24 28.45
CA ASP A 161 -2.94 7.33 29.91
C ASP A 161 -2.65 8.75 30.43
N THR A 162 -2.76 9.78 29.59
CA THR A 162 -2.45 11.15 30.03
C THR A 162 -3.45 12.17 29.49
N VAL A 163 -4.74 11.90 29.69
CA VAL A 163 -5.71 12.99 29.82
C VAL A 163 -5.70 13.39 31.29
N PRO A 164 -5.07 14.52 31.68
CA PRO A 164 -5.27 15.05 33.02
C PRO A 164 -6.77 15.34 33.17
N LEU A 165 -7.42 14.63 34.10
CA LEU A 165 -8.78 14.94 34.51
C LEU A 165 -8.77 16.38 35.02
N SER A 166 -9.42 17.27 34.27
CA SER A 166 -9.62 18.66 34.70
C SER A 166 -10.24 18.64 36.10
N PRO A 167 -9.63 19.31 37.10
CA PRO A 167 -10.20 19.36 38.44
C PRO A 167 -11.54 20.10 38.37
N THR A 168 -12.60 19.44 38.83
CA THR A 168 -13.94 20.01 38.96
C THR A 168 -13.89 21.31 39.76
N PRO A 169 -14.51 22.41 39.30
CA PRO A 169 -14.56 23.65 40.06
C PRO A 169 -15.32 23.41 41.35
N ARG A 170 -14.64 23.57 42.49
CA ARG A 170 -15.30 23.59 43.81
C ARG A 170 -16.00 24.94 43.92
N GLY A 171 -17.31 24.96 43.68
CA GLY A 171 -18.15 26.11 43.94
C GLY A 171 -17.99 26.55 45.39
N THR A 172 -17.48 27.76 45.59
CA THR A 172 -17.44 28.42 46.89
C THR A 172 -18.77 29.15 47.05
N GLY A 173 -19.56 28.75 48.03
CA GLY A 173 -20.82 29.41 48.36
C GLY A 173 -20.59 30.82 48.92
N LEU A 174 -21.53 31.69 48.59
CA LEU A 174 -21.93 32.85 49.38
C LEU A 174 -23.46 32.92 49.33
#